data_AF-A0A143DHQ2-F1
#
_entry.id   AF-A0A143DHQ2-F1
#
_cell.length_a   1.000
_cell.length_b   1.000
_cell.length_c   1.000
_cell.angle_alpha   90.00
_cell.angle_beta   90.00
_cell.angle_gamma   90.00
#
_symmetry.space_group_name_H-M   'P 1'
#
loop_
_entity.id
_entity.type
_entity.pdbx_description
1 polymer ?
#
loop_
_entity_poly.entity_id
_entity_poly.type
_entity_poly.pdbx_seq_one_letter_code
_entity_poly.pdbx_strand_id
1 'polypeptide(L)'
;MTIINTRADLDALKGTPAHDEFLRLLRGTMTTMTDTQTYPEDYGKPEYDRPKLDPVWVEVETLETITRFGFTKEELMQESPDMGGEISVQKSQQEG
;
A
#
# COMPACT_ATOMS: atom_id res chain seq x y z
N MET A 1 9.45 20.80 1.07
CA MET A 1 8.84 19.63 0.41
C MET A 1 9.89 19.10 -0.56
N THR A 2 10.61 18.05 -0.19
CA THR A 2 11.58 17.41 -1.09
C THR A 2 10.80 16.47 -2.00
N ILE A 3 10.87 16.67 -3.31
CA ILE A 3 10.12 15.85 -4.28
C ILE A 3 11.03 14.70 -4.73
N ILE A 4 10.76 13.50 -4.20
CA ILE A 4 11.52 12.29 -4.53
C ILE A 4 10.99 11.71 -5.84
N ASN A 5 11.74 11.92 -6.93
CA ASN A 5 11.37 11.43 -8.27
C ASN A 5 12.20 10.23 -8.73
N THR A 6 13.35 9.97 -8.09
CA THR A 6 14.31 8.95 -8.53
C THR A 6 14.94 8.23 -7.35
N ARG A 7 15.52 7.06 -7.60
CA ARG A 7 16.29 6.31 -6.58
C ARG A 7 17.45 7.12 -5.99
N ALA A 8 18.11 7.95 -6.80
CA ALA A 8 19.21 8.80 -6.32
C ALA A 8 18.73 9.87 -5.34
N ASP A 9 17.52 10.41 -5.56
CA ASP A 9 16.90 11.37 -4.64
C ASP A 9 16.56 10.70 -3.31
N LEU A 10 16.08 9.44 -3.35
CA LEU A 10 15.87 8.67 -2.14
C LEU A 10 17.18 8.32 -1.42
N ASP A 11 18.22 7.87 -2.14
CA ASP A 11 19.50 7.50 -1.53
C ASP A 11 20.19 8.70 -0.88
N ALA A 12 20.02 9.92 -1.41
CA ALA A 12 20.48 11.15 -0.78
C ALA A 12 19.82 11.44 0.59
N LEU A 13 18.68 10.80 0.87
CA LEU A 13 17.96 10.90 2.14
C LEU A 13 18.29 9.75 3.09
N LYS A 14 19.17 8.79 2.73
CA LYS A 14 19.58 7.71 3.63
C LYS A 14 20.05 8.24 4.97
N GLY A 15 19.58 7.62 6.05
CA GLY A 15 19.87 8.05 7.42
C GLY A 15 19.01 9.21 7.91
N THR A 16 18.06 9.69 7.11
CA THR A 16 17.04 10.65 7.53
C THR A 16 15.69 9.95 7.74
N PRO A 17 14.81 10.48 8.62
CA PRO A 17 13.47 9.92 8.80
C PRO A 17 12.60 9.99 7.52
N ALA A 18 12.92 10.89 6.59
CA ALA A 18 12.22 11.00 5.31
C ALA A 18 12.44 9.77 4.41
N HIS A 19 13.60 9.12 4.51
CA HIS A 19 13.88 7.88 3.78
C HIS A 19 13.03 6.72 4.29
N ASP A 20 12.97 6.54 5.61
CA ASP A 20 12.16 5.50 6.26
C ASP A 20 10.67 5.66 5.97
N GLU A 21 10.17 6.90 6.05
CA GLU A 21 8.77 7.20 5.76
C GLU A 21 8.44 6.94 4.27
N PHE A 22 9.34 7.28 3.36
CA PHE A 22 9.15 7.00 1.94
C PHE A 22 9.15 5.48 1.65
N LEU A 23 10.05 4.70 2.24
CA LEU A 23 10.06 3.24 2.08
C LEU A 23 8.79 2.60 2.67
N ARG A 24 8.28 3.12 3.78
CA ARG A 24 7.00 2.69 4.35
C ARG A 24 5.83 2.98 3.42
N LEU A 25 5.78 4.17 2.83
CA LEU A 25 4.75 4.54 1.84
C LEU A 25 4.86 3.67 0.58
N LEU A 26 6.08 3.45 0.09
CA LEU A 26 6.34 2.66 -1.11
C LEU A 26 5.88 1.21 -0.94
N ARG A 27 6.11 0.60 0.23
CA ARG A 27 5.53 -0.71 0.59
C ARG A 27 4.00 -0.69 0.58
N GLY A 28 3.39 0.38 1.10
CA GLY A 28 1.94 0.56 1.07
C GLY A 28 1.35 0.68 -0.34
N THR A 29 2.15 1.08 -1.35
CA THR A 29 1.71 1.12 -2.76
C THR A 29 1.76 -0.23 -3.47
N MET A 30 2.34 -1.25 -2.83
CA MET A 30 2.45 -2.59 -3.42
C MET A 30 1.11 -3.33 -3.47
N THR A 31 0.15 -2.96 -2.63
CA THR A 31 -1.19 -3.55 -2.61
C THR A 31 -2.24 -2.46 -2.77
N THR A 32 -3.14 -2.64 -3.73
CA THR A 32 -4.27 -1.72 -3.93
C THR A 32 -5.58 -2.49 -4.02
N MET A 33 -6.65 -1.91 -3.47
CA MET A 33 -7.99 -2.48 -3.61
C MET A 33 -8.54 -2.04 -4.97
N THR A 34 -8.65 -2.98 -5.89
CA THR A 34 -9.24 -2.75 -7.20
C THR A 34 -10.63 -3.37 -7.22
N ASP A 35 -11.61 -2.60 -7.70
CA ASP A 35 -12.93 -3.15 -7.98
C ASP A 35 -12.87 -3.99 -9.26
N THR A 36 -13.12 -5.28 -9.12
CA THR A 36 -13.16 -6.24 -10.23
C THR A 36 -14.59 -6.60 -10.63
N GLN A 37 -15.59 -5.89 -10.12
CA GLN A 37 -16.99 -6.13 -10.49
C GLN A 37 -17.17 -5.87 -11.99
N THR A 38 -17.76 -6.85 -12.68
CA THR A 38 -18.15 -6.65 -14.07
C THR A 38 -19.49 -5.94 -14.11
N TYR A 39 -19.49 -4.71 -14.59
CA TYR A 39 -20.71 -3.94 -14.83
C TYR A 39 -21.15 -4.11 -16.28
N PRO A 40 -22.43 -4.39 -16.56
CA PRO A 40 -22.94 -4.37 -17.92
C PRO A 40 -22.87 -2.95 -18.51
N GLU A 41 -22.78 -2.83 -19.83
CA GLU A 41 -22.70 -1.54 -20.55
C GLU A 41 -23.85 -0.56 -20.27
N ASP A 42 -25.00 -1.10 -19.87
CA ASP A 42 -26.20 -0.34 -19.53
C ASP A 42 -26.26 0.04 -18.03
N TYR A 43 -25.29 -0.41 -17.21
CA TYR A 43 -25.25 -0.13 -15.78
C TYR A 43 -25.17 1.37 -15.50
N GLY A 44 -26.11 1.89 -14.70
CA GLY A 44 -26.19 3.31 -14.37
C GLY A 44 -26.94 4.16 -15.41
N LYS A 45 -27.46 3.56 -16.49
CA LYS A 45 -28.40 4.24 -17.39
C LYS A 45 -29.80 4.30 -16.79
N PRO A 46 -30.64 5.26 -17.19
CA PRO A 46 -32.03 5.35 -16.72
C PRO A 46 -32.89 4.14 -17.10
N GLU A 47 -32.48 3.39 -18.12
CA GLU A 47 -33.14 2.18 -18.62
C GLU A 47 -32.71 0.90 -17.85
N TYR A 48 -31.75 1.02 -16.93
CA TYR A 48 -31.25 -0.10 -16.15
C TYR A 48 -32.25 -0.51 -15.06
N ASP A 49 -32.98 -1.59 -15.32
CA ASP A 49 -34.02 -2.12 -14.40
C ASP A 49 -33.53 -3.26 -13.49
N ARG A 50 -32.24 -3.62 -13.59
CA ARG A 50 -31.64 -4.72 -12.82
C ARG A 50 -31.22 -4.27 -11.41
N PRO A 51 -31.00 -5.21 -10.47
CA PRO A 51 -30.46 -4.86 -9.16
C PRO A 51 -29.10 -4.15 -9.27
N LYS A 52 -28.84 -3.25 -8.32
CA LYS A 52 -27.54 -2.60 -8.16
C LYS A 52 -26.49 -3.69 -7.90
N LEU A 53 -25.36 -3.59 -8.59
CA LEU A 53 -24.22 -4.47 -8.41
C LEU A 53 -23.27 -3.80 -7.42
N ASP A 54 -22.99 -4.49 -6.32
CA ASP A 54 -21.99 -4.06 -5.37
C ASP A 54 -20.58 -4.27 -5.94
N PRO A 55 -19.65 -3.32 -5.73
CA PRO A 55 -18.26 -3.50 -6.16
C PRO A 55 -17.61 -4.68 -5.45
N VAL A 56 -16.77 -5.41 -6.19
CA VAL A 56 -16.00 -6.55 -5.68
C VAL A 56 -14.58 -6.07 -5.49
N TRP A 57 -14.28 -5.63 -4.27
CA TRP A 57 -12.95 -5.17 -3.90
C TRP A 57 -12.02 -6.36 -3.74
N VAL A 58 -11.03 -6.46 -4.63
CA VAL A 58 -9.96 -7.44 -4.56
C VAL A 58 -8.65 -6.73 -4.27
N GLU A 59 -7.87 -7.29 -3.34
CA GLU A 59 -6.50 -6.85 -3.13
C GLU A 59 -5.64 -7.34 -4.30
N VAL A 60 -5.11 -6.39 -5.08
CA VAL A 60 -4.21 -6.68 -6.21
C VAL A 60 -2.83 -6.15 -5.87
N GLU A 61 -1.82 -7.00 -6.07
CA GLU A 61 -0.43 -6.60 -5.95
C GLU A 61 -0.02 -5.80 -7.20
N THR A 62 0.39 -4.55 -7.01
CA THR A 62 0.89 -3.67 -8.07
C THR A 62 2.35 -3.36 -7.81
N LEU A 63 3.22 -3.89 -8.67
CA LEU A 63 4.65 -3.59 -8.59
C LEU A 63 5.03 -2.39 -9.47
N GLU A 64 4.08 -1.76 -10.15
CA GLU A 64 4.35 -0.67 -11.10
C GLU A 64 5.03 0.52 -10.42
N THR A 65 4.52 0.92 -9.26
CA THR A 65 5.08 2.05 -8.50
C THR A 65 6.51 1.75 -8.08
N ILE A 66 6.76 0.59 -7.47
CA ILE A 66 8.10 0.21 -7.00
C ILE A 66 9.08 0.05 -8.18
N THR A 67 8.62 -0.52 -9.28
CA THR A 67 9.42 -0.71 -10.51
C THR A 67 9.77 0.63 -11.14
N ARG A 68 8.85 1.61 -11.12
CA ARG A 68 9.09 2.97 -11.61
C ARG A 68 10.18 3.70 -10.83
N PHE A 69 10.29 3.44 -9.53
CA PHE A 69 11.38 3.94 -8.70
C PHE A 69 12.66 3.09 -8.75
N GLY A 70 12.66 1.99 -9.53
CA GLY A 70 13.79 1.08 -9.65
C GLY A 70 13.99 0.20 -8.41
N PHE A 71 12.92 -0.10 -7.67
CA PHE A 71 12.91 -1.06 -6.56
C PHE A 71 12.32 -2.39 -7.02
N THR A 72 12.87 -3.48 -6.51
CA THR A 72 12.25 -4.80 -6.61
C THR A 72 11.43 -5.07 -5.36
N LYS A 73 10.43 -5.96 -5.51
CA LYS A 73 9.63 -6.46 -4.39
C LYS A 73 10.50 -7.00 -3.26
N GLU A 74 11.54 -7.76 -3.63
CA GLU A 74 12.46 -8.39 -2.70
C GLU A 74 13.24 -7.37 -1.88
N GLU A 75 13.72 -6.28 -2.48
CA GLU A 75 14.40 -5.22 -1.73
C GLU A 75 13.48 -4.57 -0.69
N LEU A 76 12.24 -4.28 -1.07
CA LEU A 76 11.27 -3.67 -0.14
C LEU A 76 10.79 -4.65 0.94
N MET A 77 10.76 -5.95 0.65
CA MET A 77 10.40 -6.98 1.62
C MET A 77 11.57 -7.32 2.57
N GLN A 78 12.82 -7.30 2.10
CA GLN A 78 14.02 -7.60 2.90
C GLN A 78 14.38 -6.50 3.92
N GLU A 79 14.07 -5.23 3.66
CA GLU A 79 14.23 -4.14 4.65
C GLU A 79 13.21 -4.20 5.82
N SER A 80 12.73 -5.40 6.15
CA SER A 80 11.79 -5.65 7.25
C SER A 80 12.32 -6.74 8.19
N PRO A 81 13.31 -6.47 9.06
CA PRO A 81 13.24 -7.02 10.40
C PRO A 81 12.29 -6.14 11.21
N ASP A 82 11.18 -6.71 11.69
CA ASP A 82 10.31 -6.10 12.70
C ASP A 82 9.50 -4.85 12.31
N MET A 83 8.43 -5.03 11.54
CA MET A 83 7.18 -4.27 11.77
C MET A 83 5.95 -5.19 11.71
N GLY A 84 6.13 -6.42 12.22
CA GLY A 84 5.02 -7.10 12.88
C GLY A 84 4.81 -6.37 14.19
N GLY A 85 3.82 -5.47 14.25
CA GLY A 85 3.32 -4.97 15.50
C GLY A 85 2.77 -6.14 16.31
N GLU A 86 3.66 -6.83 17.04
CA GLU A 86 3.28 -7.43 18.29
C GLU A 86 2.92 -6.23 19.18
N ILE A 87 1.64 -5.89 19.17
CA ILE A 87 0.96 -5.31 20.31
C ILE A 87 1.17 -6.31 21.45
N SER A 88 2.36 -6.29 22.06
CA SER A 88 2.56 -6.80 23.40
C SER A 88 1.72 -5.88 24.26
N VAL A 89 0.45 -6.25 24.43
CA VAL A 89 -0.40 -5.73 25.49
C VAL A 89 0.27 -6.14 26.80
N GLN A 90 1.27 -5.37 27.20
CA GLN A 90 1.79 -5.40 28.55
C GLN A 90 0.66 -4.85 29.41
N LYS A 91 -0.21 -5.76 29.84
CA LYS A 91 -1.10 -5.55 30.97
C LYS A 91 -0.22 -5.29 32.18
N SER A 92 0.11 -4.02 32.39
CA SER A 92 0.33 -3.50 33.73
C SER A 92 -0.98 -3.68 34.49
N GLN A 93 -1.08 -4.73 35.30
CA GLN A 93 -1.85 -4.67 36.53
C GLN A 93 -0.93 -5.04 37.69
N GLN A 94 -0.53 -3.95 38.32
CA GLN A 94 -0.04 -3.82 39.66
C GLN A 94 -1.08 -4.31 40.68
N GLU A 95 -0.57 -4.92 41.75
CA GLU A 95 -1.13 -5.07 43.10
C GLU A 95 -2.20 -6.15 43.40
N GLY A 96 -1.80 -6.98 44.38
CA GLY A 96 -2.57 -7.95 45.15
C GLY A 96 -1.64 -8.67 46.13
#